data_AF-A0A7V9FN67-F1
#
_entry.id   AF-A0A7V9FN67-F1
#
_cell.length_a   1.000
_cell.length_b   1.000
_cell.length_c   1.000
_cell.angle_alpha   90.00
_cell.angle_beta   90.00
_cell.angle_gamma   90.00
#
_symmetry.space_group_name_H-M   'P 1'
#
loop_
_entity.id
_entity.type
_entity.pdbx_description
1 polymer ?
#
loop_
_entity_poly.entity_id
_entity_poly.type
_entity_poly.pdbx_seq_one_letter_code
_entity_poly.pdbx_strand_id
1 'polypeptide(L)'
;MIEVIGDSARGSEFALVRLTIDGDRIAAADAPGLARPLEGLTLLEAAAVPGDTLPADALANALAQVFAAAPASGRIAVAMSGGVDSAVALLRAGRNAIGVTLRLWLDPAGPDSERACCSPAAVIAARETCHALGLPHVTLDLRDEFRRAVVEPFVRAYGRGETPNPCGRCNGSFRFAELLAFARRAGAEKLWTGHYARIVERDGRRLLARAADAEKDQSYMLAPLDPRLLGRIEFPLGEQGKAATRGEAAAAGLAVAERPESQEACFLAGGDYRAFLDRHGFAASEGPIVDEHGRELGRHDGYWRYTPGQRRGIGVSAPEPLYALRTDAASNTVTVGPRAALVCTRVDVRGRLHVPVERAQAKLRYRSPALPARVERLENGFCVQLEEPAYGVAAGQVAVLYEGDAVVGSGVVSATRRN
;
A
#
# COMPACT_ATOMS: atom_id res chain seq x y z
N MET A 1 18.59 3.14 32.33
CA MET A 1 18.85 4.21 31.36
C MET A 1 19.32 3.61 30.04
N ILE A 2 18.81 4.11 28.92
CA ILE A 2 19.14 3.69 27.54
C ILE A 2 19.64 4.94 26.79
N GLU A 3 20.75 4.83 26.06
CA GLU A 3 21.20 5.90 25.16
C GLU A 3 20.75 5.57 23.73
N VAL A 4 20.16 6.56 23.04
CA VAL A 4 19.83 6.46 21.62
C VAL A 4 20.35 7.66 20.86
N ILE A 5 20.70 7.42 19.61
CA ILE A 5 21.21 8.44 18.70
C ILE A 5 20.39 8.36 17.42
N GLY A 6 19.97 9.51 16.92
CA GLY A 6 19.38 9.67 15.60
C GLY A 6 20.13 10.73 14.81
N ASP A 7 20.23 10.50 13.51
CA ASP A 7 20.88 11.40 12.57
C ASP A 7 19.94 11.76 11.41
N SER A 8 20.23 12.86 10.74
CA SER A 8 19.61 13.20 9.46
C SER A 8 20.60 14.00 8.64
N ALA A 9 20.62 13.77 7.33
CA ALA A 9 21.50 14.48 6.41
C ALA A 9 20.80 14.79 5.10
N ARG A 10 21.11 15.97 4.54
CA ARG A 10 20.67 16.44 3.22
C ARG A 10 21.81 17.19 2.55
N GLY A 11 22.33 16.64 1.46
CA GLY A 11 23.53 17.19 0.82
C GLY A 11 24.72 17.16 1.78
N SER A 12 25.32 18.33 2.03
CA SER A 12 26.43 18.49 2.99
C SER A 12 25.96 18.83 4.41
N GLU A 13 24.67 19.06 4.63
CA GLU A 13 24.12 19.40 5.94
C GLU A 13 23.79 18.12 6.72
N PHE A 14 24.05 18.13 8.02
CA PHE A 14 23.70 17.04 8.92
C PHE A 14 23.23 17.56 10.28
N ALA A 15 22.41 16.77 10.96
CA ALA A 15 22.04 16.97 12.35
C ALA A 15 22.15 15.65 13.11
N LEU A 16 22.47 15.76 14.39
CA LEU A 16 22.57 14.64 15.33
C LEU A 16 21.72 14.97 16.56
N VAL A 17 20.96 13.99 17.03
CA VAL A 17 20.25 14.05 18.30
C VAL A 17 20.68 12.86 19.15
N ARG A 18 21.15 13.12 20.37
CA ARG A 18 21.45 12.10 21.38
C ARG A 18 20.50 12.24 22.55
N LEU A 19 19.88 11.14 22.97
CA LEU A 19 18.99 11.10 24.13
C LEU A 19 19.45 10.03 25.11
N THR A 20 19.48 10.37 26.40
CA THR A 20 19.51 9.40 27.49
C THR A 20 18.11 9.26 28.06
N ILE A 21 17.57 8.05 28.05
CA ILE A 21 16.18 7.76 28.42
C ILE A 21 16.15 6.96 29.71
N ASP A 22 15.34 7.38 30.67
CA ASP A 22 15.05 6.65 31.89
C ASP A 22 13.55 6.37 32.00
N GLY A 23 13.16 5.10 31.90
CA GLY A 23 11.76 4.72 31.75
C GLY A 23 11.15 5.31 30.47
N ASP A 24 10.14 6.17 30.63
CA ASP A 24 9.45 6.86 29.54
C ASP A 24 9.87 8.33 29.37
N ARG A 25 10.88 8.79 30.13
CA ARG A 25 11.35 10.18 30.15
C ARG A 25 12.76 10.35 29.65
N ILE A 26 13.04 11.52 29.10
CA ILE A 26 14.37 11.93 28.66
C ILE A 26 15.13 12.51 29.86
N ALA A 27 16.17 11.81 30.31
CA ALA A 27 17.03 12.23 31.42
C ALA A 27 18.08 13.27 30.99
N ALA A 28 18.56 13.18 29.75
CA ALA A 28 19.50 14.14 29.15
C ALA A 28 19.31 14.16 27.62
N ALA A 29 19.49 15.32 26.98
CA ALA A 29 19.46 15.44 25.54
C ALA A 29 20.58 16.35 25.00
N ASP A 30 21.12 15.98 23.85
CA ASP A 30 21.89 16.88 22.97
C ASP A 30 21.12 16.94 21.64
N ALA A 31 20.40 18.03 21.44
CA ALA A 31 19.43 18.16 20.33
C ALA A 31 19.30 19.63 19.84
N PRO A 32 20.38 20.22 19.29
CA PRO A 32 20.36 21.59 18.82
C PRO A 32 19.38 21.78 17.64
N GLY A 33 18.76 22.96 17.56
CA GLY A 33 17.81 23.31 16.49
C GLY A 33 16.37 22.83 16.71
N LEU A 34 16.05 22.26 17.88
CA LEU A 34 14.69 22.04 18.33
C LEU A 34 14.10 23.28 19.02
N ALA A 35 12.78 23.44 18.96
CA ALA A 35 12.08 24.62 19.47
C ALA A 35 12.10 24.75 21.01
N ARG A 36 12.43 23.67 21.74
CA ARG A 36 12.58 23.67 23.20
C ARG A 36 13.48 22.53 23.69
N PRO A 37 14.04 22.62 24.92
CA PRO A 37 14.72 21.52 25.57
C PRO A 37 13.83 20.28 25.74
N LEU A 38 14.46 19.11 25.74
CA LEU A 38 13.77 17.81 25.80
C LEU A 38 13.85 17.14 27.17
N GLU A 39 14.76 17.57 28.04
CA GLU A 39 14.97 17.01 29.36
C GLU A 39 13.68 17.06 30.20
N GLY A 40 13.39 15.93 30.84
CA GLY A 40 12.17 15.73 31.63
C GLY A 40 10.93 15.41 30.81
N LEU A 41 10.91 15.62 29.48
CA LEU A 41 9.77 15.25 28.65
C LEU A 41 9.63 13.74 28.55
N THR A 42 8.39 13.27 28.43
CA THR A 42 8.10 11.92 27.98
C THR A 42 8.43 11.75 26.50
N LEU A 43 8.59 10.52 26.02
CA LEU A 43 8.79 10.26 24.58
C LEU A 43 7.64 10.77 23.72
N LEU A 44 6.41 10.73 24.25
CA LEU A 44 5.22 11.26 23.58
C LEU A 44 5.27 12.79 23.45
N GLU A 45 5.64 13.50 24.52
CA GLU A 45 5.77 14.96 24.49
C GLU A 45 6.93 15.39 23.58
N ALA A 46 8.06 14.69 23.63
CA ALA A 46 9.21 14.94 22.76
C ALA A 46 8.86 14.78 21.28
N ALA A 47 8.03 13.78 20.93
CA ALA A 47 7.56 13.57 19.55
C ALA A 47 6.69 14.72 19.00
N ALA A 48 6.16 15.59 19.86
CA ALA A 48 5.39 16.78 19.47
C ALA A 48 6.26 18.05 19.38
N VAL A 49 7.55 17.99 19.74
CA VAL A 49 8.44 19.14 19.69
C VAL A 49 8.85 19.43 18.25
N PRO A 50 8.51 20.62 17.71
CA PRO A 50 8.98 21.03 16.39
C PRO A 50 10.45 21.48 16.45
N GLY A 51 11.04 21.67 15.28
CA GLY A 51 12.37 22.20 15.11
C GLY A 51 12.68 22.38 13.63
N ASP A 52 13.91 22.81 13.35
CA ASP A 52 14.41 22.82 11.98
C ASP A 52 14.35 21.41 11.39
N THR A 53 14.22 21.31 10.06
CA THR A 53 13.92 20.05 9.37
C THR A 53 14.88 18.91 9.72
N LEU A 54 16.20 19.17 9.71
CA LEU A 54 17.22 18.15 10.00
C LEU A 54 17.24 17.74 11.48
N PRO A 55 17.29 18.65 12.47
CA PRO A 55 17.12 18.30 13.88
C PRO A 55 15.83 17.53 14.19
N ALA A 56 14.69 17.93 13.60
CA ALA A 56 13.42 17.25 13.80
C ALA A 56 13.42 15.83 13.18
N ASP A 57 14.04 15.64 12.01
CA ASP A 57 14.28 14.32 11.42
C ASP A 57 15.17 13.46 12.34
N ALA A 58 16.29 14.02 12.82
CA ALA A 58 17.22 13.32 13.70
C ALA A 58 16.56 12.90 15.02
N LEU A 59 15.76 13.77 15.63
CA LEU A 59 14.94 13.43 16.80
C LEU A 59 13.96 12.30 16.49
N ALA A 60 13.25 12.36 15.36
CA ALA A 60 12.31 11.31 14.98
C ALA A 60 13.01 9.95 14.83
N ASN A 61 14.21 9.93 14.24
CA ASN A 61 15.02 8.71 14.09
C ASN A 61 15.55 8.17 15.43
N ALA A 62 15.90 9.05 16.38
CA ALA A 62 16.27 8.66 17.74
C ALA A 62 15.08 8.03 18.48
N LEU A 63 13.92 8.71 18.45
CA LEU A 63 12.71 8.25 19.13
C LEU A 63 12.20 6.92 18.58
N ALA A 64 12.23 6.71 17.25
CA ALA A 64 11.70 5.50 16.61
C ALA A 64 12.23 4.18 17.21
N GLN A 65 13.49 4.18 17.63
CA GLN A 65 14.21 3.04 18.20
C GLN A 65 13.65 2.56 19.55
N VAL A 66 13.03 3.48 20.30
CA VAL A 66 12.67 3.30 21.71
C VAL A 66 11.23 3.72 22.03
N PHE A 67 10.52 4.29 21.04
CA PHE A 67 9.21 4.89 21.27
C PHE A 67 8.23 3.90 21.89
N ALA A 68 7.70 4.28 23.04
CA ALA A 68 6.57 3.66 23.72
C ALA A 68 5.85 4.74 24.54
N ALA A 69 4.55 4.55 24.75
CA ALA A 69 3.75 5.40 25.62
C ALA A 69 2.74 4.57 26.40
N ALA A 70 2.46 4.96 27.64
CA ALA A 70 1.46 4.30 28.46
C ALA A 70 0.08 4.31 27.76
N PRO A 71 -0.72 3.22 27.85
CA PRO A 71 -2.07 3.19 27.27
C PRO A 71 -2.94 4.36 27.74
N ALA A 72 -3.67 4.97 26.81
CA ALA A 72 -4.65 6.01 27.13
C ALA A 72 -5.95 5.77 26.39
N SER A 73 -7.07 5.85 27.12
CA SER A 73 -8.41 5.71 26.56
C SER A 73 -8.63 6.76 25.48
N GLY A 74 -9.15 6.37 24.31
CA GLY A 74 -9.42 7.29 23.21
C GLY A 74 -8.17 7.84 22.51
N ARG A 75 -6.96 7.34 22.79
CA ARG A 75 -5.79 7.67 21.97
C ARG A 75 -5.88 6.97 20.62
N ILE A 76 -5.60 7.72 19.56
CA ILE A 76 -5.70 7.25 18.19
C ILE A 76 -4.33 7.38 17.52
N ALA A 77 -3.80 6.26 17.01
CA ALA A 77 -2.67 6.32 16.09
C ALA A 77 -3.20 6.60 14.68
N VAL A 78 -2.64 7.58 13.98
CA VAL A 78 -3.07 7.96 12.63
C VAL A 78 -1.94 7.69 11.65
N ALA A 79 -2.18 6.86 10.64
CA ALA A 79 -1.21 6.59 9.60
C ALA A 79 -1.09 7.80 8.65
N MET A 80 0.05 8.47 8.69
CA MET A 80 0.33 9.71 7.98
C MET A 80 1.15 9.46 6.71
N SER A 81 0.58 9.83 5.57
CA SER A 81 1.20 9.70 4.23
C SER A 81 1.79 11.00 3.70
N GLY A 82 1.60 12.12 4.41
CA GLY A 82 1.95 13.47 3.93
C GLY A 82 0.97 14.05 2.90
N GLY A 83 -0.08 13.29 2.56
CA GLY A 83 -1.19 13.72 1.72
C GLY A 83 -2.42 14.21 2.50
N VAL A 84 -3.33 14.87 1.78
CA VAL A 84 -4.54 15.50 2.31
C VAL A 84 -5.44 14.53 3.11
N ASP A 85 -5.58 13.29 2.65
CA ASP A 85 -6.51 12.33 3.26
C ASP A 85 -6.08 11.94 4.67
N SER A 86 -4.80 11.63 4.86
CA SER A 86 -4.26 11.34 6.20
C SER A 86 -4.26 12.56 7.11
N ALA A 87 -4.09 13.77 6.56
CA ALA A 87 -4.14 15.00 7.35
C ALA A 87 -5.55 15.29 7.88
N VAL A 88 -6.59 15.06 7.07
CA VAL A 88 -7.97 15.17 7.53
C VAL A 88 -8.31 14.07 8.53
N ALA A 89 -7.83 12.85 8.32
CA ALA A 89 -7.98 11.79 9.33
C ALA A 89 -7.35 12.18 10.68
N LEU A 90 -6.18 12.83 10.66
CA LEU A 90 -5.50 13.35 11.85
C LEU A 90 -6.30 14.48 12.51
N LEU A 91 -6.79 15.43 11.72
CA LEU A 91 -7.62 16.54 12.18
C LEU A 91 -8.86 16.02 12.94
N ARG A 92 -9.55 15.02 12.38
CA ARG A 92 -10.73 14.39 13.00
C ARG A 92 -10.41 13.61 14.27
N ALA A 93 -9.23 12.99 14.34
CA ALA A 93 -8.79 12.28 15.53
C ALA A 93 -8.52 13.23 16.72
N GLY A 94 -8.24 14.51 16.43
CA GLY A 94 -8.16 15.57 17.41
C GLY A 94 -6.95 15.45 18.35
N ARG A 95 -7.08 16.02 19.56
CA ARG A 95 -5.97 16.21 20.51
C ARG A 95 -5.36 14.93 21.07
N ASN A 96 -6.07 13.81 20.98
CA ASN A 96 -5.58 12.50 21.46
C ASN A 96 -4.87 11.71 20.35
N ALA A 97 -4.61 12.33 19.20
CA ALA A 97 -3.98 11.66 18.09
C ALA A 97 -2.46 11.63 18.21
N ILE A 98 -1.86 10.57 17.66
CA ILE A 98 -0.43 10.49 17.36
C ILE A 98 -0.26 10.10 15.89
N GLY A 99 0.47 10.93 15.15
CA GLY A 99 0.81 10.63 13.76
C GLY A 99 1.92 9.58 13.68
N VAL A 100 1.82 8.66 12.73
CA VAL A 100 2.89 7.73 12.40
C VAL A 100 3.10 7.63 10.91
N THR A 101 4.34 7.74 10.47
CA THR A 101 4.72 7.56 9.06
C THR A 101 5.67 6.38 8.91
N LEU A 102 5.43 5.54 7.90
CA LEU A 102 6.36 4.48 7.53
C LEU A 102 7.31 5.00 6.45
N ARG A 103 8.60 5.05 6.75
CA ARG A 103 9.64 5.26 5.75
C ARG A 103 9.96 3.92 5.10
N LEU A 104 9.60 3.77 3.83
CA LEU A 104 9.74 2.52 3.09
C LEU A 104 10.83 2.63 2.03
N TRP A 105 11.35 1.49 1.58
CA TRP A 105 12.40 1.46 0.57
C TRP A 105 11.87 1.98 -0.77
N LEU A 106 12.66 2.85 -1.39
CA LEU A 106 12.46 3.40 -2.72
C LEU A 106 13.67 3.00 -3.56
N ASP A 107 13.45 2.74 -4.85
CA ASP A 107 14.56 2.47 -5.75
C ASP A 107 15.50 3.68 -5.86
N PRO A 108 16.75 3.57 -5.39
CA PRO A 108 17.71 4.68 -5.43
C PRO A 108 18.11 5.07 -6.86
N ALA A 109 17.90 4.17 -7.84
CA ALA A 109 18.13 4.42 -9.25
C ALA A 109 16.82 4.73 -10.01
N GLY A 110 15.72 4.93 -9.29
CA GLY A 110 14.47 5.39 -9.86
C GLY A 110 14.52 6.84 -10.33
N PRO A 111 13.65 7.25 -11.27
CA PRO A 111 13.72 8.57 -11.88
C PRO A 111 13.35 9.72 -10.93
N ASP A 112 12.44 9.48 -9.98
CA ASP A 112 11.93 10.51 -9.09
C ASP A 112 11.35 9.92 -7.78
N SER A 113 12.18 9.88 -6.73
CA SER A 113 11.76 9.39 -5.41
C SER A 113 10.66 10.24 -4.78
N GLU A 114 10.47 11.50 -5.20
CA GLU A 114 9.47 12.40 -4.65
C GLU A 114 8.04 12.09 -5.12
N ARG A 115 7.88 11.28 -6.16
CA ARG A 115 6.57 10.77 -6.58
C ARG A 115 6.02 9.67 -5.67
N ALA A 116 6.86 9.09 -4.81
CA ALA A 116 6.44 8.04 -3.90
C ALA A 116 5.60 8.60 -2.75
N CYS A 117 4.55 7.87 -2.36
CA CYS A 117 3.71 8.21 -1.19
C CYS A 117 4.49 8.26 0.14
N CYS A 118 5.68 7.64 0.20
CA CYS A 118 6.58 7.65 1.35
C CYS A 118 7.93 8.32 1.03
N SER A 119 7.93 9.32 0.15
CA SER A 119 9.12 10.10 -0.17
C SER A 119 9.67 10.86 1.05
N PRO A 120 10.95 11.28 1.04
CA PRO A 120 11.48 12.17 2.07
C PRO A 120 10.63 13.43 2.29
N ALA A 121 10.12 14.08 1.24
CA ALA A 121 9.24 15.23 1.42
C ALA A 121 7.84 14.87 1.96
N ALA A 122 7.34 13.66 1.67
CA ALA A 122 6.08 13.17 2.23
C ALA A 122 6.21 12.91 3.74
N VAL A 123 7.34 12.34 4.19
CA VAL A 123 7.65 12.13 5.62
C VAL A 123 7.73 13.45 6.37
N ILE A 124 8.43 14.44 5.82
CA ILE A 124 8.50 15.79 6.41
C ILE A 124 7.11 16.39 6.53
N ALA A 125 6.35 16.43 5.44
CA ALA A 125 5.05 17.06 5.45
C ALA A 125 4.07 16.39 6.42
N ALA A 126 4.17 15.06 6.57
CA ALA A 126 3.42 14.33 7.58
C ALA A 126 3.75 14.81 9.00
N ARG A 127 5.03 14.95 9.32
CA ARG A 127 5.49 15.48 10.61
C ARG A 127 5.06 16.92 10.82
N GLU A 128 5.32 17.79 9.86
CA GLU A 128 4.95 19.21 9.91
C GLU A 128 3.45 19.39 10.10
N THR A 129 2.62 18.57 9.44
CA THR A 129 1.16 18.57 9.65
C THR A 129 0.79 18.24 11.09
N CYS A 130 1.47 17.25 11.70
CA CYS A 130 1.22 16.91 13.11
C CYS A 130 1.67 18.03 14.04
N HIS A 131 2.88 18.55 13.84
CA HIS A 131 3.46 19.61 14.67
C HIS A 131 2.68 20.92 14.57
N ALA A 132 2.17 21.28 13.40
CA ALA A 132 1.29 22.44 13.21
C ALA A 132 -0.02 22.34 14.01
N LEU A 133 -0.47 21.12 14.29
CA LEU A 133 -1.63 20.84 15.15
C LEU A 133 -1.24 20.62 16.63
N GLY A 134 0.05 20.73 16.97
CA GLY A 134 0.57 20.44 18.31
C GLY A 134 0.52 18.96 18.68
N LEU A 135 0.51 18.07 17.68
CA LEU A 135 0.38 16.63 17.85
C LEU A 135 1.73 15.91 17.69
N PRO A 136 1.95 14.82 18.44
CA PRO A 136 3.16 14.01 18.29
C PRO A 136 3.20 13.27 16.96
N HIS A 137 4.41 13.09 16.43
CA HIS A 137 4.67 12.30 15.23
C HIS A 137 5.87 11.37 15.41
N VAL A 138 5.75 10.16 14.88
CA VAL A 138 6.84 9.17 14.85
C VAL A 138 7.05 8.66 13.42
N THR A 139 8.30 8.59 13.00
CA THR A 139 8.69 7.92 11.75
C THR A 139 9.25 6.54 12.06
N LEU A 140 8.71 5.49 11.43
CA LEU A 140 9.27 4.15 11.50
C LEU A 140 10.10 3.90 10.24
N ASP A 141 11.42 3.72 10.40
CA ASP A 141 12.27 3.27 9.31
C ASP A 141 12.11 1.77 9.12
N LEU A 142 11.47 1.39 8.02
CA LEU A 142 11.15 0.01 7.69
C LEU A 142 11.63 -0.32 6.27
N ARG A 143 12.69 0.35 5.80
CA ARG A 143 13.19 0.21 4.43
C ARG A 143 13.60 -1.25 4.15
N ASP A 144 14.40 -1.85 5.01
CA ASP A 144 14.92 -3.21 4.80
C ASP A 144 13.82 -4.27 4.94
N GLU A 145 12.96 -4.11 5.95
CA GLU A 145 11.79 -4.95 6.17
C GLU A 145 10.87 -4.90 4.94
N PHE A 146 10.56 -3.71 4.44
CA PHE A 146 9.71 -3.52 3.26
C PHE A 146 10.33 -4.11 2.00
N ARG A 147 11.64 -3.93 1.80
CA ARG A 147 12.36 -4.50 0.66
C ARG A 147 12.21 -6.02 0.64
N ARG A 148 12.54 -6.69 1.75
CA ARG A 148 12.41 -8.15 1.91
C ARG A 148 10.96 -8.63 1.82
N ALA A 149 10.05 -7.89 2.46
CA ALA A 149 8.66 -8.30 2.60
C ALA A 149 7.80 -7.97 1.38
N VAL A 150 8.15 -7.02 0.52
CA VAL A 150 7.29 -6.56 -0.60
C VAL A 150 8.03 -6.52 -1.93
N VAL A 151 9.22 -5.90 -1.97
CA VAL A 151 9.94 -5.62 -3.22
C VAL A 151 10.57 -6.88 -3.81
N GLU A 152 11.36 -7.62 -3.03
CA GLU A 152 12.01 -8.82 -3.59
C GLU A 152 11.02 -9.89 -4.04
N PRO A 153 9.89 -10.16 -3.33
CA PRO A 153 8.94 -11.15 -3.80
C PRO A 153 8.17 -10.67 -5.05
N PHE A 154 7.99 -9.36 -5.23
CA PHE A 154 7.49 -8.79 -6.48
C PHE A 154 8.46 -9.10 -7.64
N VAL A 155 9.76 -8.84 -7.44
CA VAL A 155 10.81 -9.17 -8.43
C VAL A 155 10.84 -10.68 -8.72
N ARG A 156 10.82 -11.53 -7.68
CA ARG A 156 10.79 -13.00 -7.83
C ARG A 156 9.55 -13.51 -8.55
N ALA A 157 8.38 -12.88 -8.37
CA ALA A 157 7.15 -13.28 -9.05
C ALA A 157 7.21 -12.99 -10.55
N TYR A 158 7.74 -11.84 -10.96
CA TYR A 158 8.05 -11.60 -12.39
C TYR A 158 9.06 -12.61 -12.93
N GLY A 159 10.03 -13.03 -12.12
CA GLY A 159 10.96 -14.14 -12.44
C GLY A 159 10.28 -15.47 -12.75
N ARG A 160 9.04 -15.67 -12.31
CA ARG A 160 8.24 -16.87 -12.58
C ARG A 160 7.17 -16.68 -13.67
N GLY A 161 7.10 -15.52 -14.33
CA GLY A 161 6.06 -15.23 -15.31
C GLY A 161 4.72 -14.78 -14.71
N GLU A 162 4.68 -14.48 -13.40
CA GLU A 162 3.47 -13.99 -12.73
C GLU A 162 3.30 -12.46 -12.90
N THR A 163 2.09 -11.94 -12.67
CA THR A 163 1.83 -10.49 -12.59
C THR A 163 1.39 -10.12 -11.17
N PRO A 164 2.33 -9.90 -10.23
CA PRO A 164 2.02 -9.65 -8.83
C PRO A 164 1.35 -8.28 -8.60
N ASN A 165 0.45 -8.22 -7.62
CA ASN A 165 -0.02 -6.95 -7.05
C ASN A 165 0.74 -6.64 -5.74
N PRO A 166 1.71 -5.71 -5.74
CA PRO A 166 2.52 -5.43 -4.55
C PRO A 166 1.71 -4.76 -3.43
N CYS A 167 0.70 -3.97 -3.77
CA CYS A 167 -0.10 -3.25 -2.78
C CYS A 167 -1.00 -4.17 -1.98
N GLY A 168 -1.59 -5.19 -2.62
CA GLY A 168 -2.38 -6.20 -1.91
C GLY A 168 -1.56 -6.92 -0.84
N ARG A 169 -0.30 -7.26 -1.16
CA ARG A 169 0.63 -7.86 -0.19
C ARG A 169 1.08 -6.89 0.90
N CYS A 170 1.41 -5.66 0.52
CA CYS A 170 1.80 -4.60 1.44
C CYS A 170 0.70 -4.33 2.47
N ASN A 171 -0.54 -4.09 2.03
CA ASN A 171 -1.66 -3.83 2.93
C ASN A 171 -2.06 -5.07 3.73
N GLY A 172 -2.09 -6.25 3.13
CA GLY A 172 -2.56 -7.47 3.78
C GLY A 172 -1.65 -8.02 4.87
N SER A 173 -0.33 -7.85 4.73
CA SER A 173 0.64 -8.56 5.60
C SER A 173 1.77 -7.71 6.17
N PHE A 174 1.96 -6.48 5.70
CA PHE A 174 3.10 -5.65 6.10
C PHE A 174 2.63 -4.36 6.77
N ARG A 175 2.08 -3.41 5.99
CA ARG A 175 1.74 -2.05 6.44
C ARG A 175 0.83 -2.05 7.67
N PHE A 176 -0.29 -2.77 7.62
CA PHE A 176 -1.23 -2.80 8.75
C PHE A 176 -0.67 -3.55 9.96
N ALA A 177 0.18 -4.56 9.75
CA ALA A 177 0.85 -5.26 10.85
C ALA A 177 1.77 -4.30 11.62
N GLU A 178 2.62 -3.56 10.90
CA GLU A 178 3.54 -2.58 11.47
C GLU A 178 2.81 -1.41 12.14
N LEU A 179 1.77 -0.87 11.48
CA LEU A 179 0.97 0.22 12.04
C LEU A 179 0.18 -0.20 13.30
N LEU A 180 -0.38 -1.42 13.34
CA LEU A 180 -1.06 -1.92 14.54
C LEU A 180 -0.08 -2.24 15.66
N ALA A 181 1.11 -2.76 15.33
CA ALA A 181 2.18 -2.98 16.31
C ALA A 181 2.63 -1.64 16.92
N PHE A 182 2.77 -0.61 16.10
CA PHE A 182 3.03 0.75 16.57
C PHE A 182 1.88 1.31 17.41
N ALA A 183 0.63 1.20 16.96
CA ALA A 183 -0.53 1.69 17.71
C ALA A 183 -0.55 1.11 19.13
N ARG A 184 -0.26 -0.19 19.27
CA ARG A 184 -0.09 -0.84 20.57
C ARG A 184 1.05 -0.26 21.40
N ARG A 185 2.25 -0.06 20.81
CA ARG A 185 3.41 0.57 21.49
C ARG A 185 3.12 2.01 21.94
N ALA A 186 2.38 2.75 21.13
CA ALA A 186 1.97 4.12 21.42
C ALA A 186 0.81 4.21 22.43
N GLY A 187 0.33 3.08 22.95
CA GLY A 187 -0.79 3.04 23.88
C GLY A 187 -2.11 3.53 23.25
N ALA A 188 -2.24 3.43 21.92
CA ALA A 188 -3.43 3.82 21.18
C ALA A 188 -4.46 2.68 21.15
N GLU A 189 -5.73 3.06 21.30
CA GLU A 189 -6.86 2.12 21.29
C GLU A 189 -7.20 1.66 19.88
N LYS A 190 -7.06 2.60 18.92
CA LYS A 190 -7.39 2.46 17.50
C LYS A 190 -6.28 2.97 16.60
N LEU A 191 -6.22 2.39 15.41
CA LEU A 191 -5.46 2.86 14.26
C LEU A 191 -6.43 3.47 13.24
N TRP A 192 -6.22 4.73 12.88
CA TRP A 192 -6.93 5.40 11.81
C TRP A 192 -6.04 5.53 10.58
N THR A 193 -6.65 5.44 9.40
CA THR A 193 -5.95 5.71 8.14
C THR A 193 -6.81 6.58 7.24
N GLY A 194 -6.20 7.38 6.37
CA GLY A 194 -6.92 8.19 5.38
C GLY A 194 -7.51 7.39 4.20
N HIS A 195 -7.75 6.09 4.35
CA HIS A 195 -8.32 5.31 3.25
C HIS A 195 -9.83 5.54 3.14
N TYR A 196 -10.31 5.55 1.89
CA TYR A 196 -11.72 5.53 1.54
C TYR A 196 -12.19 4.08 1.51
N ALA A 197 -12.66 3.61 2.64
CA ALA A 197 -13.35 2.33 2.81
C ALA A 197 -14.23 2.40 4.05
N ARG A 198 -15.16 1.46 4.19
CA ARG A 198 -16.03 1.37 5.36
C ARG A 198 -15.79 0.08 6.12
N ILE A 199 -16.28 0.04 7.35
CA ILE A 199 -16.38 -1.19 8.14
C ILE A 199 -17.86 -1.39 8.43
N VAL A 200 -18.40 -2.54 8.03
CA VAL A 200 -19.81 -2.89 8.24
C VAL A 200 -19.90 -4.17 9.05
N GLU A 201 -21.01 -4.35 9.78
CA GLU A 201 -21.29 -5.61 10.45
C GLU A 201 -22.18 -6.48 9.56
N ARG A 202 -21.79 -7.75 9.39
CA ARG A 202 -22.55 -8.77 8.66
C ARG A 202 -22.33 -10.11 9.31
N ASP A 203 -23.41 -10.85 9.57
CA ASP A 203 -23.37 -12.16 10.24
C ASP A 203 -22.57 -12.17 11.55
N GLY A 204 -22.70 -11.10 12.35
CA GLY A 204 -21.96 -10.92 13.61
C GLY A 204 -20.45 -10.68 13.44
N ARG A 205 -19.98 -10.38 12.22
CA ARG A 205 -18.57 -10.11 11.91
C ARG A 205 -18.43 -8.71 11.34
N ARG A 206 -17.35 -8.02 11.73
CA ARG A 206 -16.91 -6.80 11.05
C ARG A 206 -16.22 -7.17 9.76
N LEU A 207 -16.66 -6.57 8.67
CA LEU A 207 -16.11 -6.74 7.33
C LEU A 207 -15.72 -5.38 6.76
N LEU A 208 -14.71 -5.39 5.90
CA LEU A 208 -14.39 -4.24 5.06
C LEU A 208 -15.53 -4.05 4.06
N ALA A 209 -15.84 -2.80 3.71
CA ALA A 209 -16.83 -2.48 2.70
C ALA A 209 -16.35 -1.36 1.79
N ARG A 210 -17.00 -1.24 0.62
CA ARG A 210 -16.78 -0.14 -0.32
C ARG A 210 -17.01 1.21 0.36
N ALA A 211 -16.22 2.21 -0.01
CA ALA A 211 -16.50 3.60 0.36
C ALA A 211 -17.83 4.09 -0.22
N ALA A 212 -18.39 5.15 0.35
CA ALA A 212 -19.53 5.86 -0.24
C ALA A 212 -19.14 6.53 -1.57
N ASP A 213 -17.89 7.01 -1.68
CA ASP A 213 -17.33 7.56 -2.92
C ASP A 213 -16.77 6.43 -3.79
N ALA A 214 -17.51 6.06 -4.84
CA ALA A 214 -17.16 4.97 -5.74
C ALA A 214 -15.89 5.24 -6.57
N GLU A 215 -15.55 6.51 -6.84
CA GLU A 215 -14.35 6.86 -7.61
C GLU A 215 -13.08 6.76 -6.75
N LYS A 216 -13.24 6.92 -5.43
CA LYS A 216 -12.16 6.82 -4.46
C LYS A 216 -12.11 5.50 -3.71
N ASP A 217 -13.05 4.59 -3.92
CA ASP A 217 -13.11 3.31 -3.21
C ASP A 217 -11.78 2.56 -3.23
N GLN A 218 -11.22 2.35 -2.04
CA GLN A 218 -9.97 1.63 -1.82
C GLN A 218 -10.20 0.24 -1.24
N SER A 219 -11.46 -0.22 -1.14
CA SER A 219 -11.80 -1.54 -0.60
C SER A 219 -11.05 -2.68 -1.31
N TYR A 220 -10.84 -2.59 -2.63
CA TYR A 220 -10.09 -3.60 -3.39
C TYR A 220 -8.64 -3.74 -2.92
N MET A 221 -7.97 -2.63 -2.62
CA MET A 221 -6.56 -2.62 -2.20
C MET A 221 -6.39 -3.01 -0.73
N LEU A 222 -7.47 -2.88 0.05
CA LEU A 222 -7.54 -3.24 1.47
C LEU A 222 -8.14 -4.63 1.69
N ALA A 223 -8.76 -5.25 0.68
CA ALA A 223 -9.45 -6.54 0.80
C ALA A 223 -8.59 -7.69 1.38
N PRO A 224 -7.26 -7.73 1.21
CA PRO A 224 -6.42 -8.72 1.88
C PRO A 224 -6.29 -8.54 3.40
N LEU A 225 -6.78 -7.44 3.98
CA LEU A 225 -6.77 -7.20 5.41
C LEU A 225 -7.61 -8.25 6.15
N ASP A 226 -7.05 -8.83 7.22
CA ASP A 226 -7.75 -9.80 8.03
C ASP A 226 -8.91 -9.14 8.80
N PRO A 227 -10.17 -9.59 8.62
CA PRO A 227 -11.33 -9.03 9.31
C PRO A 227 -11.21 -8.99 10.84
N ARG A 228 -10.40 -9.88 11.43
CA ARG A 228 -10.14 -9.92 12.89
C ARG A 228 -9.44 -8.65 13.40
N LEU A 229 -8.76 -7.93 12.52
CA LEU A 229 -8.06 -6.67 12.85
C LEU A 229 -8.98 -5.45 12.81
N LEU A 230 -10.16 -5.55 12.18
CA LEU A 230 -11.10 -4.43 12.01
C LEU A 230 -11.71 -3.94 13.33
N GLY A 231 -11.56 -4.69 14.43
CA GLY A 231 -11.88 -4.19 15.77
C GLY A 231 -11.00 -2.99 16.19
N ARG A 232 -9.78 -2.92 15.67
CA ARG A 232 -8.73 -1.95 16.03
C ARG A 232 -8.47 -0.88 14.96
N ILE A 233 -9.15 -0.95 13.82
CA ILE A 233 -8.91 -0.08 12.66
C ILE A 233 -10.16 0.74 12.38
N GLU A 234 -10.00 2.00 11.97
CA GLU A 234 -11.10 2.82 11.45
C GLU A 234 -10.67 3.64 10.22
N PHE A 235 -11.66 3.94 9.39
CA PHE A 235 -11.51 4.66 8.12
C PHE A 235 -12.40 5.91 8.17
N PRO A 236 -11.95 7.02 8.79
CA PRO A 236 -12.79 8.19 9.05
C PRO A 236 -13.28 8.90 7.77
N LEU A 237 -12.75 8.56 6.59
CA LEU A 237 -13.16 9.11 5.30
C LEU A 237 -14.11 8.20 4.51
N GLY A 238 -14.50 7.04 5.05
CA GLY A 238 -15.28 6.03 4.34
C GLY A 238 -16.65 6.49 3.82
N GLU A 239 -17.25 7.47 4.49
CA GLU A 239 -18.56 8.06 4.14
C GLU A 239 -18.43 9.40 3.40
N GLN A 240 -17.20 9.88 3.17
CA GLN A 240 -16.95 11.21 2.62
C GLN A 240 -16.43 11.12 1.18
N GLY A 241 -16.84 12.07 0.34
CA GLY A 241 -16.27 12.25 -1.00
C GLY A 241 -14.97 13.04 -1.01
N LYS A 242 -14.14 12.86 -2.04
CA LYS A 242 -12.82 13.54 -2.14
C LYS A 242 -12.89 15.06 -2.04
N ALA A 243 -13.88 15.66 -2.70
CA ALA A 243 -14.05 17.11 -2.73
C ALA A 243 -14.31 17.68 -1.33
N ALA A 244 -15.14 17.00 -0.54
CA ALA A 244 -15.40 17.38 0.85
C ALA A 244 -14.14 17.25 1.72
N THR A 245 -13.32 16.21 1.53
CA THR A 245 -12.02 16.07 2.22
C THR A 245 -11.08 17.22 1.91
N ARG A 246 -10.98 17.65 0.65
CA ARG A 246 -10.18 18.84 0.30
C ARG A 246 -10.72 20.12 0.92
N GLY A 247 -12.05 20.29 0.92
CA GLY A 247 -12.71 21.43 1.55
C GLY A 247 -12.44 21.52 3.06
N GLU A 248 -12.49 20.37 3.76
CA GLU A 248 -12.17 20.28 5.19
C GLU A 248 -10.71 20.64 5.49
N ALA A 249 -9.77 20.13 4.68
CA ALA A 249 -8.36 20.48 4.83
C ALA A 249 -8.09 21.98 4.60
N ALA A 250 -8.74 22.57 3.59
CA ALA A 250 -8.62 23.99 3.28
C ALA A 250 -9.22 24.86 4.39
N ALA A 251 -10.40 24.49 4.92
CA ALA A 251 -11.05 25.20 6.03
C ALA A 251 -10.20 25.17 7.32
N ALA A 252 -9.44 24.09 7.52
CA ALA A 252 -8.49 23.97 8.62
C ALA A 252 -7.12 24.62 8.36
N GLY A 253 -6.92 25.25 7.19
CA GLY A 253 -5.65 25.92 6.84
C GLY A 253 -4.48 24.96 6.65
N LEU A 254 -4.72 23.69 6.32
CA LEU A 254 -3.68 22.69 6.17
C LEU A 254 -2.95 22.86 4.83
N ALA A 255 -1.63 23.05 4.86
CA ALA A 255 -0.78 23.25 3.68
C ALA A 255 -0.88 22.09 2.65
N VAL A 256 -1.32 20.90 3.07
CA VAL A 256 -1.44 19.72 2.20
C VAL A 256 -2.67 19.73 1.29
N ALA A 257 -3.59 20.71 1.43
CA ALA A 257 -4.84 20.74 0.68
C ALA A 257 -4.67 20.73 -0.85
N GLU A 258 -3.58 21.31 -1.34
CA GLU A 258 -3.28 21.44 -2.78
C GLU A 258 -2.38 20.32 -3.34
N ARG A 259 -1.89 19.41 -2.50
CA ARG A 259 -0.93 18.39 -2.97
C ARG A 259 -1.59 17.37 -3.91
N PRO A 260 -0.94 17.00 -5.02
CA PRO A 260 -1.41 15.96 -5.92
C PRO A 260 -1.36 14.58 -5.26
N GLU A 261 -2.20 13.66 -5.72
CA GLU A 261 -2.23 12.28 -5.22
C GLU A 261 -1.12 11.43 -5.86
N SER A 262 -0.51 10.54 -5.08
CA SER A 262 0.40 9.52 -5.60
C SER A 262 -0.40 8.43 -6.34
N GLN A 263 -0.03 8.11 -7.59
CA GLN A 263 -0.80 7.23 -8.48
C GLN A 263 -0.08 5.91 -8.87
N GLU A 264 1.04 5.55 -8.23
CA GLU A 264 1.84 4.37 -8.61
C GLU A 264 2.29 3.53 -7.41
N ALA A 265 2.81 2.32 -7.68
CA ALA A 265 3.44 1.50 -6.65
C ALA A 265 4.62 2.25 -6.04
N CYS A 266 4.59 2.47 -4.72
CA CYS A 266 5.42 3.47 -4.07
C CYS A 266 6.92 3.32 -4.32
N PHE A 267 7.43 2.09 -4.40
CA PHE A 267 8.86 1.82 -4.53
C PHE A 267 9.43 1.99 -5.94
N LEU A 268 8.58 2.16 -6.96
CA LEU A 268 9.04 2.38 -8.34
C LEU A 268 9.63 3.78 -8.55
N ALA A 269 9.44 4.69 -7.59
CA ALA A 269 9.98 6.05 -7.61
C ALA A 269 9.67 6.77 -8.95
N GLY A 270 8.42 6.71 -9.39
CA GLY A 270 7.93 7.37 -10.61
C GLY A 270 8.28 6.69 -11.93
N GLY A 271 8.85 5.48 -11.90
CA GLY A 271 9.21 4.70 -13.08
C GLY A 271 8.20 3.61 -13.46
N ASP A 272 8.26 3.17 -14.72
CA ASP A 272 7.56 1.96 -15.17
C ASP A 272 8.17 0.72 -14.49
N TYR A 273 7.33 -0.28 -14.19
CA TYR A 273 7.78 -1.53 -13.60
C TYR A 273 8.83 -2.23 -14.47
N ARG A 274 8.80 -2.01 -15.80
CA ARG A 274 9.78 -2.61 -16.71
C ARG A 274 11.19 -2.07 -16.48
N ALA A 275 11.32 -0.75 -16.44
CA ALA A 275 12.59 -0.09 -16.15
C ALA A 275 13.10 -0.43 -14.75
N PHE A 276 12.19 -0.59 -13.79
CA PHE A 276 12.52 -1.10 -12.47
C PHE A 276 13.09 -2.52 -12.53
N LEU A 277 12.41 -3.46 -13.20
CA LEU A 277 12.90 -4.84 -13.34
C LEU A 277 14.26 -4.91 -14.06
N ASP A 278 14.48 -4.09 -15.10
CA ASP A 278 15.77 -3.96 -15.78
C ASP A 278 16.91 -3.66 -14.79
N ARG A 279 16.71 -2.68 -13.89
CA ARG A 279 17.68 -2.32 -12.84
C ARG A 279 17.83 -3.38 -11.74
N HIS A 280 16.85 -4.27 -11.62
CA HIS A 280 16.81 -5.34 -10.62
C HIS A 280 17.18 -6.73 -11.18
N GLY A 281 17.96 -6.76 -12.27
CA GLY A 281 18.59 -7.97 -12.78
C GLY A 281 17.82 -8.68 -13.89
N PHE A 282 16.75 -8.09 -14.41
CA PHE A 282 16.05 -8.60 -15.58
C PHE A 282 16.65 -7.98 -16.84
N ALA A 283 17.73 -8.56 -17.35
CA ALA A 283 18.30 -8.10 -18.62
C ALA A 283 17.34 -8.40 -19.78
N ALA A 284 17.39 -7.54 -20.81
CA ALA A 284 16.76 -7.82 -22.09
C ALA A 284 17.28 -9.15 -22.64
N SER A 285 16.37 -10.07 -22.94
CA SER A 285 16.70 -11.38 -23.49
C SER A 285 15.69 -11.70 -24.58
N GLU A 286 16.20 -11.89 -25.80
CA GLU A 286 15.35 -12.07 -26.96
C GLU A 286 14.56 -13.39 -26.89
N GLY A 287 13.27 -13.32 -27.14
CA GLY A 287 12.34 -14.46 -27.09
C GLY A 287 11.28 -14.39 -28.18
N PRO A 288 10.68 -15.53 -28.58
CA PRO A 288 9.70 -15.55 -29.64
C PRO A 288 8.33 -15.05 -29.14
N ILE A 289 7.68 -14.24 -29.97
CA ILE A 289 6.25 -13.97 -29.89
C ILE A 289 5.54 -14.97 -30.80
N VAL A 290 4.68 -15.82 -30.23
CA VAL A 290 4.00 -16.89 -30.97
C VAL A 290 2.48 -16.74 -30.93
N ASP A 291 1.80 -17.27 -31.94
CA ASP A 291 0.34 -17.43 -31.91
C ASP A 291 -0.09 -18.65 -31.06
N GLU A 292 -1.41 -18.89 -30.95
CA GLU A 292 -1.98 -20.02 -30.21
C GLU A 292 -1.56 -21.40 -30.76
N HIS A 293 -1.11 -21.47 -32.02
CA HIS A 293 -0.64 -22.68 -32.68
C HIS A 293 0.89 -22.83 -32.60
N GLY A 294 1.58 -21.92 -31.91
CA GLY A 294 3.03 -21.91 -31.77
C GLY A 294 3.78 -21.36 -32.98
N ARG A 295 3.08 -20.73 -33.95
CA ARG A 295 3.75 -20.07 -35.08
C ARG A 295 4.37 -18.76 -34.61
N GLU A 296 5.65 -18.58 -34.87
CA GLU A 296 6.36 -17.33 -34.56
C GLU A 296 5.84 -16.19 -35.43
N LEU A 297 5.48 -15.08 -34.78
CA LEU A 297 4.98 -13.86 -35.42
C LEU A 297 5.96 -12.69 -35.29
N GLY A 298 6.94 -12.80 -34.40
CA GLY A 298 7.92 -11.77 -34.10
C GLY A 298 8.75 -12.13 -32.88
N ARG A 299 9.53 -11.18 -32.38
CA ARG A 299 10.45 -11.37 -31.24
C ARG A 299 10.30 -10.23 -30.23
N HIS A 300 10.69 -10.46 -28.99
CA HIS A 300 10.59 -9.50 -27.89
C HIS A 300 11.81 -9.51 -26.97
N ASP A 301 12.01 -8.44 -26.20
CA ASP A 301 13.17 -8.26 -25.31
C ASP A 301 12.95 -8.80 -23.88
N GLY A 302 12.29 -9.95 -23.76
CA GLY A 302 12.01 -10.63 -22.49
C GLY A 302 10.54 -10.71 -22.10
N TYR A 303 10.10 -11.89 -21.67
CA TYR A 303 8.69 -12.20 -21.38
C TYR A 303 8.09 -11.31 -20.28
N TRP A 304 8.91 -10.88 -19.32
CA TRP A 304 8.51 -10.12 -18.14
C TRP A 304 8.04 -8.69 -18.48
N ARG A 305 8.28 -8.22 -19.71
CA ARG A 305 7.78 -6.94 -20.24
C ARG A 305 6.29 -6.98 -20.61
N TYR A 306 5.67 -8.16 -20.56
CA TYR A 306 4.31 -8.40 -21.01
C TYR A 306 3.43 -8.89 -19.87
N THR A 307 2.20 -8.39 -19.83
CA THR A 307 1.17 -8.80 -18.88
C THR A 307 0.00 -9.42 -19.63
N PRO A 308 -0.57 -10.56 -19.19
CA PRO A 308 -1.78 -11.10 -19.79
C PRO A 308 -2.89 -10.04 -19.92
N GLY A 309 -3.49 -9.93 -21.10
CA GLY A 309 -4.45 -8.89 -21.47
C GLY A 309 -3.85 -7.60 -22.05
N GLN A 310 -2.52 -7.46 -22.09
CA GLN A 310 -1.85 -6.32 -22.72
C GLN A 310 -2.08 -6.33 -24.24
N ARG A 311 -2.50 -5.19 -24.79
CA ARG A 311 -2.63 -4.96 -26.25
C ARG A 311 -1.49 -4.15 -26.84
N ARG A 312 -1.10 -3.06 -26.17
CA ARG A 312 -0.10 -2.10 -26.67
C ARG A 312 1.32 -2.64 -26.46
N GLY A 313 2.24 -2.28 -27.35
CA GLY A 313 3.66 -2.63 -27.21
C GLY A 313 4.00 -4.09 -27.50
N ILE A 314 3.15 -4.83 -28.24
CA ILE A 314 3.45 -6.20 -28.69
C ILE A 314 4.48 -6.21 -29.83
N GLY A 315 4.45 -5.21 -30.72
CA GLY A 315 5.44 -5.10 -31.80
C GLY A 315 5.24 -6.05 -32.98
N VAL A 316 4.08 -6.71 -33.07
CA VAL A 316 3.71 -7.62 -34.17
C VAL A 316 2.58 -7.01 -35.01
N SER A 317 2.72 -7.08 -36.33
CA SER A 317 1.66 -6.70 -37.28
C SER A 317 0.76 -7.90 -37.56
N ALA A 318 -0.55 -7.72 -37.44
CA ALA A 318 -1.54 -8.75 -37.71
C ALA A 318 -2.83 -8.12 -38.27
N PRO A 319 -3.66 -8.88 -39.03
CA PRO A 319 -4.92 -8.38 -39.58
C PRO A 319 -5.92 -7.92 -38.53
N GLU A 320 -5.84 -8.49 -37.33
CA GLU A 320 -6.68 -8.15 -36.18
C GLU A 320 -5.84 -7.79 -34.94
N PRO A 321 -6.38 -7.01 -33.98
CA PRO A 321 -5.65 -6.66 -32.77
C PRO A 321 -5.29 -7.89 -31.92
N LEU A 322 -4.00 -8.07 -31.68
CA LEU A 322 -3.47 -9.11 -30.80
C LEU A 322 -3.34 -8.64 -29.36
N TYR A 323 -3.45 -9.59 -28.44
CA TYR A 323 -3.30 -9.42 -27.00
C TYR A 323 -2.35 -10.47 -26.46
N ALA A 324 -1.52 -10.12 -25.47
CA ALA A 324 -0.72 -11.10 -24.73
C ALA A 324 -1.66 -12.03 -23.95
N LEU A 325 -1.69 -13.31 -24.31
CA LEU A 325 -2.52 -14.32 -23.66
C LEU A 325 -1.85 -14.89 -22.42
N ARG A 326 -0.57 -15.25 -22.56
CA ARG A 326 0.28 -15.76 -21.47
C ARG A 326 1.75 -15.48 -21.77
N THR A 327 2.55 -15.53 -20.72
CA THR A 327 4.00 -15.44 -20.76
C THR A 327 4.57 -16.72 -20.13
N ASP A 328 5.65 -17.22 -20.69
CA ASP A 328 6.35 -18.41 -20.19
C ASP A 328 7.80 -18.05 -19.89
N ALA A 329 8.17 -18.10 -18.62
CA ALA A 329 9.49 -17.72 -18.16
C ALA A 329 10.59 -18.73 -18.54
N ALA A 330 10.25 -20.02 -18.61
CA ALA A 330 11.22 -21.09 -18.88
C ALA A 330 11.66 -21.12 -20.34
N SER A 331 10.72 -20.86 -21.26
CA SER A 331 10.94 -20.80 -22.71
C SER A 331 11.12 -19.37 -23.24
N ASN A 332 11.11 -18.35 -22.35
CA ASN A 332 11.13 -16.92 -22.70
C ASN A 332 10.15 -16.58 -23.84
N THR A 333 8.93 -17.12 -23.79
CA THR A 333 7.95 -17.02 -24.89
C THR A 333 6.76 -16.17 -24.49
N VAL A 334 6.28 -15.34 -25.42
CA VAL A 334 5.02 -14.59 -25.28
C VAL A 334 4.00 -15.14 -26.27
N THR A 335 2.92 -15.75 -25.77
CA THR A 335 1.82 -16.18 -26.63
C THR A 335 0.82 -15.05 -26.81
N VAL A 336 0.47 -14.73 -28.05
CA VAL A 336 -0.50 -13.69 -28.41
C VAL A 336 -1.66 -14.27 -29.21
N GLY A 337 -2.81 -13.59 -29.16
CA GLY A 337 -3.99 -13.99 -29.91
C GLY A 337 -5.10 -12.95 -29.84
N PRO A 338 -6.26 -13.22 -30.46
CA PRO A 338 -7.39 -12.30 -30.45
C PRO A 338 -7.95 -12.15 -29.02
N ARG A 339 -8.71 -11.07 -28.78
CA ARG A 339 -9.34 -10.82 -27.48
C ARG A 339 -10.20 -12.00 -27.00
N ALA A 340 -10.84 -12.72 -27.93
CA ALA A 340 -11.67 -13.88 -27.61
C ALA A 340 -10.89 -15.03 -26.93
N ALA A 341 -9.58 -15.11 -27.15
CA ALA A 341 -8.73 -16.11 -26.50
C ALA A 341 -8.38 -15.77 -25.03
N LEU A 342 -8.63 -14.53 -24.59
CA LEU A 342 -8.48 -14.11 -23.20
C LEU A 342 -9.68 -14.46 -22.30
N VAL A 343 -10.71 -15.07 -22.87
CA VAL A 343 -11.97 -15.34 -22.18
C VAL A 343 -11.75 -16.28 -21.00
N CYS A 344 -12.30 -15.91 -19.85
CA CYS A 344 -12.22 -16.68 -18.62
C CYS A 344 -13.60 -16.68 -17.96
N THR A 345 -14.07 -17.86 -17.58
CA THR A 345 -15.35 -18.05 -16.86
C THR A 345 -15.15 -18.75 -15.52
N ARG A 346 -14.01 -19.40 -15.28
CA ARG A 346 -13.68 -20.03 -13.99
C ARG A 346 -12.33 -19.53 -13.48
N VAL A 347 -12.29 -19.09 -12.22
CA VAL A 347 -11.09 -18.54 -11.57
C VAL A 347 -10.85 -19.24 -10.24
N ASP A 348 -9.70 -19.89 -10.09
CA ASP A 348 -9.27 -20.53 -8.84
C ASP A 348 -8.47 -19.51 -8.02
N VAL A 349 -8.92 -19.22 -6.80
CA VAL A 349 -8.35 -18.20 -5.92
C VAL A 349 -7.82 -18.85 -4.65
N ARG A 350 -6.53 -18.59 -4.34
CA ARG A 350 -5.93 -18.93 -3.04
C ARG A 350 -6.22 -17.80 -2.07
N GLY A 351 -7.02 -18.06 -1.04
CA GLY A 351 -7.55 -16.99 -0.22
C GLY A 351 -8.50 -17.48 0.85
N ARG A 352 -9.39 -16.59 1.31
CA ARG A 352 -10.38 -16.91 2.34
C ARG A 352 -11.71 -16.27 2.01
N LEU A 353 -12.77 -17.03 2.25
CA LEU A 353 -14.11 -16.47 2.42
C LEU A 353 -14.25 -16.04 3.89
N HIS A 354 -14.58 -14.78 4.11
CA HIS A 354 -14.77 -14.18 5.44
C HIS A 354 -16.13 -14.52 6.05
N VAL A 355 -17.12 -14.76 5.19
CA VAL A 355 -18.45 -15.29 5.53
C VAL A 355 -18.83 -16.37 4.51
N PRO A 356 -19.75 -17.30 4.85
CA PRO A 356 -20.34 -18.20 3.85
C PRO A 356 -21.03 -17.38 2.76
N VAL A 357 -20.75 -17.71 1.49
CA VAL A 357 -21.37 -17.03 0.35
C VAL A 357 -21.38 -17.97 -0.85
N GLU A 358 -22.52 -18.05 -1.55
CA GLU A 358 -22.69 -18.86 -2.77
C GLU A 358 -22.73 -18.00 -4.04
N ARG A 359 -23.13 -16.73 -3.92
CA ARG A 359 -23.19 -15.77 -5.03
C ARG A 359 -22.63 -14.43 -4.57
N ALA A 360 -21.77 -13.84 -5.39
CA ALA A 360 -21.14 -12.56 -5.10
C ALA A 360 -20.78 -11.82 -6.39
N GLN A 361 -20.40 -10.55 -6.29
CA GLN A 361 -19.72 -9.84 -7.36
C GLN A 361 -18.20 -10.04 -7.21
N ALA A 362 -17.56 -10.64 -8.20
CA ALA A 362 -16.13 -10.87 -8.23
C ALA A 362 -15.40 -9.74 -8.97
N LYS A 363 -14.49 -9.06 -8.29
CA LYS A 363 -13.59 -8.06 -8.88
C LYS A 363 -12.19 -8.67 -8.98
N LEU A 364 -11.70 -8.82 -10.22
CA LEU A 364 -10.47 -9.56 -10.52
C LEU A 364 -9.28 -8.65 -10.89
N ARG A 365 -9.55 -7.35 -11.08
CA ARG A 365 -8.57 -6.29 -11.32
C ARG A 365 -9.10 -4.97 -10.76
N TYR A 366 -8.21 -4.11 -10.30
CA TYR A 366 -8.58 -2.85 -9.62
C TYR A 366 -9.50 -1.93 -10.45
N ARG A 367 -9.16 -1.70 -11.73
CA ARG A 367 -9.94 -0.82 -12.64
C ARG A 367 -10.98 -1.56 -13.48
N SER A 368 -11.27 -2.83 -13.16
CA SER A 368 -12.31 -3.59 -13.85
C SER A 368 -13.63 -3.55 -13.08
N PRO A 369 -14.78 -3.67 -13.77
CA PRO A 369 -16.05 -3.88 -13.11
C PRO A 369 -16.02 -5.20 -12.32
N ALA A 370 -16.84 -5.27 -11.26
CA ALA A 370 -17.09 -6.52 -10.57
C ALA A 370 -18.17 -7.29 -11.35
N LEU A 371 -17.98 -8.60 -11.53
CA LEU A 371 -18.85 -9.45 -12.32
C LEU A 371 -19.67 -10.37 -11.42
N PRO A 372 -20.97 -10.61 -11.69
CA PRO A 372 -21.75 -11.61 -10.97
C PRO A 372 -21.12 -13.00 -11.09
N ALA A 373 -21.07 -13.73 -9.99
CA ALA A 373 -20.44 -15.04 -9.94
C ALA A 373 -21.07 -15.97 -8.90
N ARG A 374 -21.00 -17.27 -9.19
CA ARG A 374 -21.17 -18.34 -8.19
C ARG A 374 -19.83 -18.63 -7.52
N VAL A 375 -19.86 -18.91 -6.23
CA VAL A 375 -18.68 -19.11 -5.39
C VAL A 375 -18.73 -20.50 -4.79
N GLU A 376 -17.67 -21.26 -5.01
CA GLU A 376 -17.47 -22.60 -4.46
C GLU A 376 -16.28 -22.56 -3.50
N ARG A 377 -16.49 -22.94 -2.23
CA ARG A 377 -15.39 -23.03 -1.26
C ARG A 377 -14.47 -24.19 -1.61
N LEU A 378 -13.16 -23.95 -1.58
CA LEU A 378 -12.12 -24.97 -1.69
C LEU A 378 -11.34 -25.06 -0.38
N GLU A 379 -10.52 -26.10 -0.21
CA GLU A 379 -9.69 -26.30 0.99
C GLU A 379 -8.78 -25.09 1.28
N ASN A 380 -8.11 -24.58 0.23
CA ASN A 380 -7.14 -23.49 0.33
C ASN A 380 -7.61 -22.19 -0.33
N GLY A 381 -8.93 -21.99 -0.44
CA GLY A 381 -9.51 -20.79 -1.00
C GLY A 381 -10.91 -20.98 -1.55
N PHE A 382 -11.14 -20.51 -2.77
CA PHE A 382 -12.44 -20.61 -3.43
C PHE A 382 -12.30 -20.58 -4.95
N CYS A 383 -13.26 -21.18 -5.63
CA CYS A 383 -13.44 -21.04 -7.06
C CYS A 383 -14.58 -20.04 -7.34
N VAL A 384 -14.34 -19.18 -8.32
CA VAL A 384 -15.33 -18.23 -8.84
C VAL A 384 -15.76 -18.69 -10.22
N GLN A 385 -17.04 -19.00 -10.38
CA GLN A 385 -17.66 -19.25 -11.68
C GLN A 385 -18.45 -18.01 -12.10
N LEU A 386 -17.91 -17.27 -13.07
CA LEU A 386 -18.46 -16.02 -13.54
C LEU A 386 -19.70 -16.26 -14.40
N GLU A 387 -20.74 -15.45 -14.21
CA GLU A 387 -21.95 -15.49 -15.03
C GLU A 387 -21.73 -14.79 -16.39
N GLU A 388 -20.75 -13.88 -16.43
CA GLU A 388 -20.27 -13.20 -17.63
C GLU A 388 -18.75 -13.38 -17.78
N PRO A 389 -18.22 -13.49 -19.01
CA PRO A 389 -16.79 -13.72 -19.20
C PRO A 389 -15.95 -12.52 -18.76
N ALA A 390 -14.88 -12.80 -18.00
CA ALA A 390 -13.78 -11.86 -17.80
C ALA A 390 -12.74 -12.02 -18.92
N TYR A 391 -11.94 -10.98 -19.15
CA TYR A 391 -10.89 -10.98 -20.16
C TYR A 391 -9.54 -10.68 -19.54
N GLY A 392 -8.58 -11.58 -19.76
CA GLY A 392 -7.19 -11.40 -19.36
C GLY A 392 -7.09 -11.35 -17.85
N VAL A 393 -7.57 -12.35 -17.14
CA VAL A 393 -7.34 -12.45 -15.69
C VAL A 393 -5.98 -13.14 -15.50
N ALA A 394 -5.05 -12.48 -14.81
CA ALA A 394 -3.67 -12.96 -14.67
C ALA A 394 -3.45 -13.58 -13.28
N ALA A 395 -2.66 -14.66 -13.22
CA ALA A 395 -2.17 -15.20 -11.95
C ALA A 395 -1.32 -14.17 -11.19
N GLY A 396 -1.47 -14.14 -9.86
CA GLY A 396 -0.82 -13.15 -8.99
C GLY A 396 -1.63 -11.86 -8.76
N GLN A 397 -2.74 -11.66 -9.48
CA GLN A 397 -3.68 -10.57 -9.21
C GLN A 397 -4.56 -10.87 -7.99
N VAL A 398 -5.14 -9.83 -7.39
CA VAL A 398 -6.07 -9.96 -6.26
C VAL A 398 -7.48 -10.18 -6.80
N ALA A 399 -8.17 -11.19 -6.26
CA ALA A 399 -9.60 -11.40 -6.44
C ALA A 399 -10.34 -10.98 -5.16
N VAL A 400 -11.40 -10.20 -5.32
CA VAL A 400 -12.23 -9.71 -4.22
C VAL A 400 -13.69 -10.05 -4.50
N LEU A 401 -14.38 -10.62 -3.52
CA LEU A 401 -15.80 -10.95 -3.58
C LEU A 401 -16.58 -9.91 -2.77
N TYR A 402 -17.60 -9.34 -3.40
CA TYR A 402 -18.50 -8.38 -2.78
C TYR A 402 -19.92 -8.94 -2.70
N GLU A 403 -20.57 -8.79 -1.56
CA GLU A 403 -22.01 -8.98 -1.40
C GLU A 403 -22.62 -7.64 -0.95
N GLY A 404 -23.36 -7.00 -1.85
CA GLY A 404 -23.60 -5.56 -1.74
C GLY A 404 -22.26 -4.81 -1.75
N ASP A 405 -22.01 -4.02 -0.71
CA ASP A 405 -20.74 -3.30 -0.51
C ASP A 405 -19.71 -4.07 0.34
N ALA A 406 -20.13 -5.13 1.04
CA ALA A 406 -19.26 -5.85 1.97
C ALA A 406 -18.29 -6.78 1.24
N VAL A 407 -17.02 -6.74 1.63
CA VAL A 407 -15.99 -7.69 1.18
C VAL A 407 -16.17 -9.00 1.93
N VAL A 408 -16.76 -9.98 1.26
CA VAL A 408 -17.10 -11.29 1.83
C VAL A 408 -16.02 -12.35 1.60
N GLY A 409 -15.04 -12.05 0.76
CA GLY A 409 -13.86 -12.90 0.56
C GLY A 409 -12.81 -12.22 -0.30
N SER A 410 -11.56 -12.64 -0.14
CA SER A 410 -10.45 -12.14 -0.93
C SER A 410 -9.32 -13.17 -1.03
N GLY A 411 -8.49 -13.00 -2.05
CA GLY A 411 -7.32 -13.85 -2.27
C GLY A 411 -6.53 -13.51 -3.52
N VAL A 412 -5.59 -14.38 -3.87
CA VAL A 412 -4.74 -14.25 -5.05
C VAL A 412 -5.20 -15.24 -6.11
N VAL A 413 -5.40 -14.75 -7.33
CA VAL A 413 -5.69 -15.58 -8.50
C VAL A 413 -4.54 -16.54 -8.72
N SER A 414 -4.85 -17.84 -8.74
CA SER A 414 -3.88 -18.91 -8.93
C SER A 414 -4.01 -19.62 -10.27
N ALA A 415 -5.22 -19.73 -10.81
CA ALA A 415 -5.45 -20.26 -12.14
C ALA A 415 -6.73 -19.66 -12.75
N THR A 416 -6.80 -19.67 -14.08
CA THR A 416 -7.94 -19.21 -14.87
C THR A 416 -8.24 -20.25 -15.94
N ARG A 417 -9.52 -20.50 -16.21
CA ARG A 417 -9.95 -21.46 -17.22
C ARG A 417 -11.12 -20.92 -18.03
N ARG A 418 -11.14 -21.32 -19.30
CA ARG A 418 -12.34 -21.30 -20.14
C ARG A 418 -13.09 -22.60 -19.84
N ASN A 419 -14.39 -22.50 -19.54
CA ASN A 419 -15.23 -23.70 -19.45
C ASN A 419 -15.25 -24.45 -20.79
#